data_AF-A0A317C557-F1
#
_entry.id   AF-A0A317C557-F1
#
_cell.length_a   1.000
_cell.length_b   1.000
_cell.length_c   1.000
_cell.angle_alpha   90.00
_cell.angle_beta   90.00
_cell.angle_gamma   90.00
#
_symmetry.space_group_name_H-M   'P 1'
#
loop_
_entity.id
_entity.type
_entity.pdbx_description
1 polymer ?
#
loop_
_entity_poly.entity_id
_entity_poly.type
_entity_poly.pdbx_seq_one_letter_code
_entity_poly.pdbx_strand_id
1 'polypeptide(L)'
;MKNSTLLLLITVPLLLTALFYLWFREGTVVYQALGLSSQQLHFFDNNFINSLPSFAHVYSLSLLSWWANGKKYGLFSIILWVIINIIFELGQLINHDQASYFPPLLADYFANGHFSVFDVIAILFGALAAYITINKFKGT
;
A
#
# COMPACT_ATOMS: atom_id res chain seq x y z
N MET A 1 -16.14 21.56 5.74
CA MET A 1 -16.52 20.18 6.15
C MET A 1 -16.02 19.10 5.17
N LYS A 2 -16.27 19.18 3.85
CA LYS A 2 -15.85 18.15 2.87
C LYS A 2 -14.34 17.83 2.85
N ASN A 3 -13.47 18.83 3.06
CA ASN A 3 -12.01 18.62 3.05
C ASN A 3 -11.53 17.81 4.27
N SER A 4 -12.14 18.00 5.45
CA SER A 4 -11.79 17.24 6.65
C SER A 4 -12.14 15.76 6.51
N THR A 5 -13.28 15.44 5.90
CA THR A 5 -13.66 14.06 5.59
C THR A 5 -12.68 13.40 4.63
N LEU A 6 -12.27 14.11 3.57
CA LEU A 6 -11.29 13.59 2.61
C LEU A 6 -9.93 13.33 3.28
N LEU A 7 -9.47 14.24 4.14
CA LEU A 7 -8.26 14.06 4.91
C LEU A 7 -8.34 12.81 5.80
N LEU A 8 -9.46 12.61 6.51
CA LEU A 8 -9.65 11.42 7.33
C LEU A 8 -9.62 10.12 6.51
N LEU A 9 -10.24 10.12 5.32
CA LEU A 9 -10.23 8.97 4.41
C LEU A 9 -8.83 8.67 3.85
N ILE A 10 -7.92 9.65 3.85
CA ILE A 10 -6.51 9.45 3.47
C ILE A 10 -5.69 9.00 4.68
N THR A 11 -5.78 9.72 5.80
CA THR A 11 -4.86 9.54 6.92
C THR A 11 -5.18 8.31 7.75
N VAL A 12 -6.46 8.00 7.98
CA VAL A 12 -6.84 6.87 8.84
C VAL A 12 -6.36 5.54 8.25
N PRO A 13 -6.59 5.20 6.96
CA PRO A 13 -6.12 3.92 6.45
C PRO A 13 -4.58 3.86 6.35
N LEU A 14 -3.89 4.97 6.06
CA LEU A 14 -2.42 5.00 6.09
C LEU A 14 -1.86 4.76 7.49
N LEU A 15 -2.43 5.40 8.50
CA LEU A 15 -2.03 5.18 9.90
C LEU A 15 -2.29 3.74 10.32
N LEU A 16 -3.49 3.21 10.04
CA LEU A 16 -3.81 1.81 10.32
C LEU A 16 -2.86 0.85 9.60
N THR A 17 -2.46 1.16 8.37
CA THR A 17 -1.48 0.37 7.62
C THR A 17 -0.11 0.41 8.28
N ALA A 18 0.40 1.60 8.63
CA ALA A 18 1.67 1.73 9.32
C ALA A 18 1.68 0.97 10.66
N LEU A 19 0.61 1.09 11.43
CA LEU A 19 0.39 0.34 12.66
C LEU A 19 0.31 -1.18 12.42
N PHE A 20 -0.33 -1.61 11.33
CA PHE A 20 -0.39 -3.02 10.95
C PHE A 20 1.01 -3.58 10.65
N TYR A 21 1.82 -2.84 9.89
CA TYR A 21 3.21 -3.20 9.61
C TYR A 21 4.07 -3.24 10.87
N LEU A 22 3.81 -2.34 11.82
CA LEU A 22 4.52 -2.32 13.10
C LEU A 22 4.16 -3.53 13.95
N TRP A 23 2.90 -3.94 14.05
CA TRP A 23 2.51 -4.98 15.02
C TRP A 23 2.42 -6.40 14.47
N PHE A 24 2.24 -6.57 13.15
CA PHE A 24 1.82 -7.87 12.61
C PHE A 24 2.67 -8.41 11.47
N ARG A 25 3.60 -7.63 10.91
CA ARG A 25 4.41 -8.06 9.75
C ARG A 25 5.89 -8.15 10.13
N GLU A 26 6.51 -9.29 9.83
CA GLU A 26 7.93 -9.51 10.08
C GLU A 26 8.81 -8.52 9.31
N GLY A 27 9.90 -8.09 9.96
CA GLY A 27 11.10 -7.56 9.30
C GLY A 27 10.86 -6.52 8.20
N THR A 28 10.08 -5.48 8.48
CA THR A 28 9.80 -4.46 7.46
C THR A 28 10.80 -3.31 7.47
N VAL A 29 10.89 -2.59 6.35
CA VAL A 29 11.63 -1.32 6.22
C VAL A 29 11.29 -0.33 7.35
N VAL A 30 10.07 -0.39 7.89
CA VAL A 30 9.64 0.43 9.04
C VAL A 30 10.44 0.10 10.30
N TYR A 31 10.77 -1.17 10.55
CA TYR A 31 11.62 -1.58 11.66
C TYR A 31 13.05 -1.08 11.51
N GLN A 32 13.63 -1.24 10.32
CA GLN A 32 14.95 -0.68 10.00
C GLN A 32 14.96 0.85 10.16
N ALA A 33 13.92 1.54 9.70
CA ALA A 33 13.78 2.99 9.84
C ALA A 33 13.64 3.45 11.32
N LEU A 34 13.10 2.59 12.19
CA LEU A 34 12.94 2.86 13.62
C LEU A 34 14.10 2.32 14.48
N GLY A 35 15.10 1.67 13.89
CA GLY A 35 16.24 1.11 14.61
C GLY A 35 15.90 -0.06 15.53
N LEU A 36 14.81 -0.78 15.25
CA LEU A 36 14.35 -1.92 16.06
C LEU A 36 14.93 -3.23 15.53
N SER A 37 15.57 -4.02 16.40
CA SER A 37 16.37 -5.20 16.01
C SER A 37 15.56 -6.46 15.72
N SER A 38 14.33 -6.57 16.23
CA SER A 38 13.39 -7.64 15.88
C SER A 38 11.98 -7.35 16.40
N GLN A 39 10.97 -7.84 15.69
CA GLN A 39 9.75 -8.32 16.32
C GLN A 39 9.39 -9.68 15.71
N GLN A 40 9.02 -10.59 16.61
CA GLN A 40 8.32 -11.83 16.32
C GLN A 40 6.86 -11.60 16.67
N LEU A 41 5.96 -11.83 15.71
CA LEU A 41 4.59 -12.33 15.91
C LEU A 41 3.86 -12.29 14.54
N HIS A 42 3.92 -13.39 13.79
CA HIS A 42 2.90 -13.68 12.78
C HIS A 42 1.58 -13.91 13.51
N PHE A 43 0.80 -12.84 13.70
CA PHE A 43 -0.46 -12.93 14.46
C PHE A 43 -1.61 -13.43 13.59
N PHE A 44 -1.54 -13.22 12.27
CA PHE A 44 -2.58 -13.59 11.33
C PHE A 44 -2.02 -14.45 10.19
N ASP A 45 -2.21 -15.76 10.30
CA ASP A 45 -2.05 -16.70 9.17
C ASP A 45 -3.29 -16.64 8.26
N ASN A 46 -3.60 -15.43 7.77
CA ASN A 46 -4.78 -15.20 6.94
C ASN A 46 -4.44 -14.22 5.82
N ASN A 47 -4.38 -14.74 4.60
CA ASN A 47 -4.04 -13.99 3.39
C ASN A 47 -4.98 -12.80 3.11
N PHE A 48 -6.23 -12.86 3.57
CA PHE A 48 -7.17 -11.74 3.41
C PHE A 48 -6.86 -10.59 4.37
N ILE A 49 -6.49 -10.88 5.62
CA ILE A 49 -6.09 -9.85 6.58
C ILE A 49 -4.75 -9.24 6.17
N ASN A 50 -3.82 -10.08 5.70
CA ASN A 50 -2.49 -9.64 5.26
C ASN A 50 -2.52 -8.78 3.99
N SER A 51 -3.61 -8.80 3.21
CA SER A 51 -3.76 -7.96 2.02
C SER A 51 -4.45 -6.61 2.26
N LEU A 52 -4.95 -6.36 3.49
CA LEU A 52 -5.53 -5.07 3.86
C LEU A 52 -4.58 -3.88 3.65
N PRO A 53 -3.27 -3.98 3.97
CA PRO A 53 -2.29 -2.94 3.63
C PRO A 53 -2.27 -2.58 2.15
N SER A 54 -2.32 -3.56 1.25
CA SER A 54 -2.27 -3.36 -0.20
C SER A 54 -3.51 -2.63 -0.72
N PHE A 55 -4.69 -2.97 -0.18
CA PHE A 55 -5.91 -2.18 -0.40
C PHE A 55 -5.73 -0.74 0.06
N ALA A 56 -5.28 -0.55 1.31
CA ALA A 56 -5.20 0.76 1.94
C ALA A 56 -4.16 1.68 1.28
N HIS A 57 -3.04 1.14 0.82
CA HIS A 57 -2.05 1.86 0.02
C HIS A 57 -2.66 2.43 -1.25
N VAL A 58 -3.24 1.57 -2.10
CA VAL A 58 -3.81 2.01 -3.38
C VAL A 58 -4.94 3.00 -3.13
N TYR A 59 -5.82 2.73 -2.17
CA TYR A 59 -6.92 3.62 -1.84
C TYR A 59 -6.43 5.00 -1.41
N SER A 60 -5.63 5.06 -0.35
CA SER A 60 -5.26 6.32 0.32
C SER A 60 -4.29 7.14 -0.52
N LEU A 61 -3.32 6.49 -1.16
CA LEU A 61 -2.32 7.19 -1.97
C LEU A 61 -2.95 7.73 -3.27
N SER A 62 -3.92 7.03 -3.85
CA SER A 62 -4.72 7.58 -4.97
C SER A 62 -5.46 8.84 -4.58
N LEU A 63 -6.11 8.84 -3.40
CA LEU A 63 -6.81 10.03 -2.89
C LEU A 63 -5.84 11.17 -2.55
N LEU A 64 -4.70 10.86 -1.93
CA LEU A 64 -3.65 11.82 -1.60
C LEU A 64 -3.08 12.47 -2.86
N SER A 65 -2.67 11.69 -3.85
CA SER A 65 -2.14 12.20 -5.12
C SER A 65 -3.20 13.01 -5.88
N TRP A 66 -4.45 12.56 -5.90
CA TRP A 66 -5.54 13.31 -6.50
C TRP A 66 -5.76 14.65 -5.81
N TRP A 67 -5.75 14.67 -4.46
CA TRP A 67 -5.91 15.87 -3.66
C TRP A 67 -4.75 16.85 -3.85
N ALA A 68 -3.51 16.37 -3.78
CA ALA A 68 -2.30 17.16 -3.98
C ALA A 68 -2.23 17.78 -5.39
N ASN A 69 -2.75 17.10 -6.40
CA ASN A 69 -2.83 17.60 -7.78
C ASN A 69 -4.09 18.45 -8.06
N GLY A 70 -4.61 19.14 -7.03
CA GLY A 70 -5.74 20.06 -7.18
C GLY A 70 -7.02 19.40 -7.68
N LYS A 71 -7.21 18.11 -7.41
CA LYS A 71 -8.41 17.31 -7.75
C LYS A 71 -8.69 17.12 -9.25
N LYS A 72 -7.72 17.40 -10.14
CA LYS A 72 -7.91 17.25 -11.60
C LYS A 72 -7.73 15.79 -12.06
N TYR A 73 -6.60 15.20 -11.75
CA TYR A 73 -6.11 13.94 -12.35
C TYR A 73 -6.50 12.67 -11.57
N GLY A 74 -7.80 12.47 -11.35
CA GLY A 74 -8.32 11.36 -10.54
C GLY A 74 -7.96 9.96 -11.09
N LEU A 75 -8.28 9.69 -12.35
CA LEU A 75 -8.00 8.40 -12.99
C LEU A 75 -6.50 8.12 -13.06
N PHE A 76 -5.70 9.12 -13.43
CA PHE A 76 -4.24 9.02 -13.43
C PHE A 76 -3.69 8.66 -12.05
N SER A 77 -4.18 9.32 -10.99
CA SER A 77 -3.75 9.04 -9.61
C SER A 77 -4.03 7.57 -9.23
N ILE A 78 -5.20 7.05 -9.62
CA ILE A 78 -5.56 5.65 -9.35
C ILE A 78 -4.67 4.69 -10.13
N ILE A 79 -4.54 4.88 -11.44
CA ILE A 79 -3.75 3.99 -12.30
C ILE A 79 -2.28 3.97 -11.89
N LEU A 80 -1.72 5.14 -11.54
CA LEU A 80 -0.35 5.25 -11.04
C LEU A 80 -0.12 4.32 -9.85
N TRP A 81 -0.98 4.38 -8.83
CA TRP A 81 -0.80 3.58 -7.63
C TRP A 81 -1.13 2.10 -7.83
N VAL A 82 -2.05 1.76 -8.74
CA VAL A 82 -2.24 0.36 -9.16
C VAL A 82 -0.97 -0.18 -9.80
N ILE A 83 -0.40 0.53 -10.78
CA ILE A 83 0.82 0.08 -11.48
C ILE A 83 1.97 -0.09 -10.50
N ILE A 84 2.20 0.91 -9.64
CA ILE A 84 3.28 0.85 -8.65
C ILE A 84 3.11 -0.38 -7.73
N ASN A 85 1.92 -0.58 -7.14
CA ASN A 85 1.70 -1.68 -6.22
C ASN A 85 1.76 -3.06 -6.92
N ILE A 86 1.27 -3.17 -8.16
CA ILE A 86 1.41 -4.40 -8.95
C ILE A 86 2.87 -4.70 -9.27
N ILE A 87 3.68 -3.69 -9.61
CA ILE A 87 5.13 -3.89 -9.83
C ILE A 87 5.80 -4.36 -8.53
N PHE A 88 5.45 -3.77 -7.39
CA PHE A 88 5.99 -4.21 -6.10
C PHE A 88 5.60 -5.66 -5.78
N GLU A 89 4.36 -6.04 -6.05
CA GLU A 89 3.84 -7.39 -5.83
C GLU A 89 4.52 -8.41 -6.75
N LEU A 90 4.60 -8.10 -8.05
CA LEU A 90 5.29 -8.96 -9.03
C LEU A 90 6.79 -9.05 -8.77
N GLY A 91 7.40 -7.99 -8.23
CA GLY A 91 8.81 -7.99 -7.83
C GLY A 91 9.12 -9.04 -6.75
N GLN A 92 8.14 -9.45 -5.95
CA GLN A 92 8.30 -10.51 -4.95
C GLN A 92 8.30 -11.93 -5.56
N LEU A 93 8.10 -12.07 -6.88
CA LEU A 93 8.31 -13.32 -7.60
C LEU A 93 9.78 -13.52 -8.02
N ILE A 94 10.62 -12.49 -7.87
CA ILE A 94 12.03 -12.51 -8.28
C ILE A 94 12.84 -13.30 -7.25
N ASN A 95 13.75 -14.16 -7.72
CA ASN A 95 14.63 -14.93 -6.83
C ASN A 95 15.61 -14.01 -6.09
N HIS A 96 16.04 -14.43 -4.90
CA HIS A 96 16.96 -13.64 -4.04
C HIS A 96 18.23 -13.17 -4.78
N ASP A 97 18.80 -14.02 -5.64
CA ASP A 97 20.00 -13.67 -6.42
C ASP A 97 19.73 -12.53 -7.42
N GLN A 98 18.52 -12.47 -7.98
CA GLN A 98 18.10 -11.45 -8.92
C GLN A 98 17.64 -10.16 -8.21
N ALA A 99 17.18 -10.25 -6.96
CA ALA A 99 16.83 -9.07 -6.16
C ALA A 99 18.06 -8.16 -5.91
N SER A 100 19.26 -8.74 -5.87
CA SER A 100 20.52 -8.01 -5.66
C SER A 100 20.87 -6.97 -6.74
N TYR A 101 20.22 -7.01 -7.91
CA TYR A 101 20.38 -6.00 -8.96
C TYR A 101 19.67 -4.67 -8.64
N PHE A 102 18.82 -4.64 -7.61
CA PHE A 102 18.09 -3.46 -7.19
C PHE A 102 18.80 -2.73 -6.03
N PRO A 103 18.51 -1.43 -5.80
CA PRO A 103 18.95 -0.73 -4.60
C PRO A 103 18.60 -1.51 -3.32
N PRO A 104 19.44 -1.46 -2.26
CA PRO A 104 19.32 -2.34 -1.09
C PRO A 104 17.91 -2.41 -0.49
N LEU A 105 17.23 -1.26 -0.39
CA LEU A 105 15.87 -1.18 0.16
C LEU A 105 14.83 -1.94 -0.70
N LEU A 106 14.98 -1.90 -2.02
CA LEU A 106 14.12 -2.64 -2.95
C LEU A 106 14.50 -4.11 -3.03
N ALA A 107 15.81 -4.41 -3.00
CA ALA A 107 16.34 -5.77 -2.96
C ALA A 107 15.82 -6.51 -1.72
N ASP A 108 15.93 -5.90 -0.54
CA ASP A 108 15.43 -6.45 0.72
C ASP A 108 13.91 -6.67 0.67
N TYR A 109 13.15 -5.73 0.08
CA TYR A 109 11.71 -5.86 -0.07
C TYR A 109 11.32 -7.03 -0.99
N PHE A 110 11.99 -7.19 -2.14
CA PHE A 110 11.71 -8.28 -3.07
C PHE A 110 12.17 -9.64 -2.53
N ALA A 111 13.32 -9.68 -1.85
CA ALA A 111 13.89 -10.91 -1.30
C ALA A 111 13.10 -11.48 -0.11
N ASN A 112 12.54 -10.61 0.74
CA ASN A 112 11.81 -11.02 1.95
C ASN A 112 10.28 -10.93 1.78
N GLY A 113 9.81 -10.44 0.63
CA GLY A 113 8.39 -10.38 0.30
C GLY A 113 7.84 -11.72 -0.19
N HIS A 114 6.53 -11.88 -0.12
CA HIS A 114 5.83 -13.05 -0.64
C HIS A 114 4.70 -12.62 -1.55
N PHE A 115 4.78 -13.04 -2.81
CA PHE A 115 3.71 -12.82 -3.78
C PHE A 115 2.39 -13.47 -3.30
N SER A 116 1.30 -12.73 -3.44
CA SER A 116 -0.03 -13.07 -2.99
C SER A 116 -1.08 -12.57 -3.98
N VAL A 117 -1.88 -13.52 -4.47
CA VAL A 117 -3.04 -13.18 -5.33
C VAL A 117 -4.06 -12.34 -4.57
N PHE A 118 -4.16 -12.49 -3.25
CA PHE A 118 -5.04 -11.68 -2.42
C PHE A 118 -4.59 -10.21 -2.39
N ASP A 119 -3.29 -9.93 -2.47
CA ASP A 119 -2.76 -8.57 -2.59
C ASP A 119 -3.11 -7.94 -3.94
N VAL A 120 -2.97 -8.69 -5.04
CA VAL A 120 -3.43 -8.25 -6.37
C VAL A 120 -4.93 -7.91 -6.36
N ILE A 121 -5.75 -8.76 -5.77
CA ILE A 121 -7.20 -8.52 -5.64
C ILE A 121 -7.46 -7.28 -4.77
N ALA A 122 -6.77 -7.14 -3.63
CA ALA A 122 -6.89 -6.01 -2.73
C ALA A 122 -6.51 -4.68 -3.41
N ILE A 123 -5.47 -4.67 -4.24
CA ILE A 123 -5.07 -3.53 -5.08
C ILE A 123 -6.22 -3.09 -5.98
N LEU A 124 -6.86 -4.02 -6.69
CA LEU A 124 -7.97 -3.72 -7.59
C LEU A 124 -9.19 -3.18 -6.84
N PHE A 125 -9.52 -3.75 -5.67
CA PHE A 125 -10.58 -3.22 -4.82
C PHE A 125 -10.25 -1.84 -4.25
N GLY A 126 -8.99 -1.58 -3.88
CA GLY A 126 -8.53 -0.27 -3.43
C GLY A 126 -8.69 0.79 -4.52
N ALA A 127 -8.37 0.42 -5.77
CA ALA A 127 -8.55 1.26 -6.94
C ALA A 127 -10.03 1.58 -7.21
N LEU A 128 -10.90 0.56 -7.13
CA LEU A 128 -12.34 0.73 -7.29
C LEU A 128 -12.93 1.64 -6.19
N ALA A 129 -12.53 1.42 -4.93
CA ALA A 129 -12.95 2.24 -3.81
C ALA A 129 -12.49 3.70 -3.97
N ALA A 130 -11.26 3.91 -4.44
CA ALA A 130 -10.73 5.24 -4.73
C ALA A 130 -11.51 5.92 -5.85
N TYR A 131 -11.82 5.20 -6.93
CA TYR A 131 -12.62 5.70 -8.05
C TYR A 131 -14.00 6.19 -7.59
N ILE A 132 -14.71 5.36 -6.82
CA ILE A 132 -16.03 5.71 -6.25
C ILE A 132 -15.92 6.95 -5.36
N THR A 133 -14.90 6.99 -4.49
CA THR A 133 -14.67 8.12 -3.57
C THR A 133 -14.38 9.41 -4.35
N ILE A 134 -13.45 9.39 -5.31
CA ILE A 134 -13.10 10.56 -6.12
C ILE A 134 -14.33 11.08 -6.85
N ASN A 135 -15.14 10.22 -7.48
CA ASN A 135 -16.33 10.66 -8.21
C ASN A 135 -17.36 11.30 -7.27
N LYS A 136 -17.55 10.74 -6.07
CA LYS A 136 -18.44 11.33 -5.05
C LYS A 136 -18.00 12.72 -4.61
N PHE A 137 -16.69 12.99 -4.53
CA PHE A 137 -16.14 14.30 -4.14
C PHE A 137 -15.88 15.26 -5.31
N LYS A 138 -15.88 14.79 -6.56
CA LYS A 138 -15.82 15.64 -7.77
C LYS A 138 -17.18 16.24 -8.12
N GLY A 139 -18.28 15.50 -7.89
CA GLY A 139 -19.64 15.98 -8.15
C GLY A 139 -20.19 16.98 -7.13
N THR A 140 -19.32 17.61 -6.32
CA THR A 140 -19.68 18.37 -5.12
C THR A 140 -18.88 19.63 -4.93
#